data_AF-A0A950TWB2-F1
#
_entry.id   AF-A0A950TWB2-F1
#
_cell.length_a   1.000
_cell.length_b   1.000
_cell.length_c   1.000
_cell.angle_alpha   90.00
_cell.angle_beta   90.00
_cell.angle_gamma   90.00
#
_symmetry.space_group_name_H-M   'P 1'
#
loop_
_entity.id
_entity.type
_entity.pdbx_description
1 polymer ?
#
loop_
_entity_poly.entity_id
_entity_poly.type
_entity_poly.pdbx_seq_one_letter_code
_entity_poly.pdbx_strand_id
1 'polypeptide(L)'
;SLSMRHAVEKHFRREWERASESFRPTSTVFIEQDIGKSAHIKRTMPLFLTLRNEDGETLATAMLPPGGRRDPNFTCIIVGPGNSDPYPEHGAAIRALAEHFGLTLERSRCFPYRR
;
A
#
# COMPACT_ATOMS: atom_id res chain seq x y z
N SER A 1 -5.61 -14.35 -12.74
CA SER A 1 -4.83 -14.55 -11.50
C SER A 1 -5.71 -14.21 -10.30
N LEU A 2 -5.49 -14.87 -9.17
CA LEU A 2 -6.47 -15.03 -8.09
C LEU A 2 -5.99 -14.39 -6.75
N SER A 3 -4.93 -13.60 -6.81
CA SER A 3 -4.00 -13.32 -5.71
C SER A 3 -4.41 -12.20 -4.72
N MET A 4 -5.49 -11.45 -4.98
CA MET A 4 -5.81 -10.23 -4.20
C MET A 4 -7.13 -10.27 -3.43
N ARG A 5 -7.71 -11.45 -3.18
CA ARG A 5 -9.17 -11.49 -3.07
C ARG A 5 -9.83 -10.78 -1.89
N HIS A 6 -9.16 -10.40 -0.79
CA HIS A 6 -9.89 -9.66 0.26
C HIS A 6 -9.13 -8.61 1.07
N ALA A 7 -7.96 -8.90 1.68
CA ALA A 7 -7.40 -7.97 2.65
C ALA A 7 -6.91 -6.67 1.98
N VAL A 8 -6.03 -6.79 0.99
CA VAL A 8 -5.44 -5.63 0.32
C VAL A 8 -6.51 -4.84 -0.46
N GLU A 9 -7.45 -5.51 -1.13
CA GLU A 9 -8.55 -4.84 -1.82
C GLU A 9 -9.44 -4.04 -0.84
N LYS A 10 -9.76 -4.62 0.32
CA LYS A 10 -10.49 -3.92 1.39
C LYS A 10 -9.74 -2.68 1.86
N HIS A 11 -8.42 -2.78 2.04
CA HIS A 11 -7.59 -1.63 2.40
C HIS A 11 -7.58 -0.58 1.28
N PHE A 12 -7.40 -0.99 0.02
CA PHE A 12 -7.42 -0.08 -1.12
C PHE A 12 -8.73 0.73 -1.17
N ARG A 13 -9.88 0.05 -1.10
CA ARG A 13 -11.19 0.72 -1.17
C ARG A 13 -11.37 1.72 -0.02
N ARG A 14 -11.05 1.30 1.21
CA ARG A 14 -11.17 2.15 2.40
C ARG A 14 -10.28 3.38 2.32
N GLU A 15 -9.02 3.23 1.91
CA GLU A 15 -8.09 4.36 1.82
C GLU A 15 -8.44 5.27 0.63
N TRP A 16 -9.01 4.74 -0.45
CA TRP A 16 -9.53 5.53 -1.56
C TRP A 16 -10.75 6.37 -1.17
N GLU A 17 -11.69 5.79 -0.41
CA GLU A 17 -12.83 6.52 0.15
C GLU A 17 -12.35 7.64 1.07
N ARG A 18 -11.44 7.35 2.02
CA ARG A 18 -10.83 8.35 2.90
C ARG A 18 -10.10 9.47 2.14
N ALA A 19 -9.32 9.12 1.12
CA ALA A 19 -8.64 10.09 0.28
C ALA A 19 -9.64 10.97 -0.49
N SER A 20 -10.72 10.37 -0.99
CA SER A 20 -11.79 11.09 -1.68
C SER A 20 -12.57 12.03 -0.77
N GLU A 21 -12.90 11.61 0.45
CA GLU A 21 -13.64 12.40 1.45
C GLU A 21 -12.82 13.55 2.03
N SER A 22 -11.50 13.39 2.11
CA SER A 22 -10.59 14.42 2.61
C SER A 22 -10.32 15.54 1.59
N PHE A 23 -10.71 15.38 0.33
CA PHE A 23 -10.52 16.41 -0.69
C PHE A 23 -11.37 17.64 -0.38
N ARG A 24 -10.71 18.81 -0.31
CA ARG A 24 -11.37 20.11 -0.18
C ARG A 24 -11.12 20.91 -1.47
N PRO A 25 -12.15 21.13 -2.31
CA PRO A 25 -11.98 21.89 -3.53
C PRO A 25 -11.68 23.36 -3.21
N THR A 26 -10.74 23.94 -3.96
CA THR A 26 -10.39 25.37 -3.86
C THR A 26 -11.00 26.20 -4.99
N SER A 27 -11.46 25.55 -6.06
CA SER A 27 -12.14 26.18 -7.20
C SER A 27 -13.60 25.78 -7.22
N THR A 28 -14.46 26.63 -7.79
CA THR A 28 -15.87 26.33 -8.09
C THR A 28 -16.06 25.72 -9.49
N VAL A 29 -15.03 25.74 -10.34
CA VAL A 29 -15.07 25.18 -11.69
C VAL A 29 -14.98 23.65 -11.62
N PHE A 30 -16.00 22.96 -12.11
CA PHE A 30 -16.13 21.51 -12.00
C PHE A 30 -14.91 20.73 -12.54
N ILE A 31 -14.37 21.13 -13.70
CA ILE A 31 -13.20 20.47 -14.31
C ILE A 31 -11.96 20.62 -13.41
N GLU A 32 -11.74 21.81 -12.84
CA GLU A 32 -10.62 22.05 -11.93
C GLU A 32 -10.79 21.27 -10.61
N GLN A 33 -12.02 21.14 -10.12
CA GLN A 33 -12.32 20.30 -8.96
C GLN A 33 -11.99 18.84 -9.23
N ASP A 34 -12.34 18.29 -10.39
CA ASP A 34 -12.08 16.88 -10.73
C ASP A 34 -10.59 16.60 -10.92
N ILE A 35 -9.87 17.49 -11.61
CA ILE A 35 -8.40 17.44 -11.72
C ILE A 35 -7.77 17.50 -10.33
N GLY A 36 -8.22 18.45 -9.50
CA GLY A 36 -7.75 18.62 -8.13
C GLY A 36 -7.99 17.39 -7.28
N LYS A 37 -9.17 16.78 -7.38
CA LYS A 37 -9.56 15.56 -6.66
C LYS A 37 -8.68 14.39 -7.06
N SER A 38 -8.51 14.18 -8.37
CA SER A 38 -7.64 13.12 -8.91
C SER A 38 -6.20 13.27 -8.44
N ALA A 39 -5.64 14.49 -8.49
CA ALA A 39 -4.30 14.78 -8.00
C ALA A 39 -4.18 14.59 -6.47
N HIS A 40 -5.20 14.99 -5.71
CA HIS A 40 -5.27 14.80 -4.26
C HIS A 40 -5.28 13.32 -3.89
N ILE A 41 -6.15 12.52 -4.52
CA ILE A 41 -6.22 11.08 -4.30
C ILE A 41 -4.86 10.44 -4.61
N LYS A 42 -4.24 10.75 -5.76
CA LYS A 42 -2.93 10.21 -6.13
C LYS A 42 -1.83 10.51 -5.10
N ARG A 43 -1.84 11.69 -4.48
CA ARG A 43 -0.85 12.09 -3.45
C ARG A 43 -1.14 11.48 -2.07
N THR A 44 -2.41 11.29 -1.74
CA THR A 44 -2.87 10.85 -0.41
C THR A 44 -2.92 9.34 -0.28
N MET A 45 -3.12 8.63 -1.40
CA MET A 45 -3.23 7.18 -1.40
C MET A 45 -1.93 6.51 -0.94
N PRO A 46 -2.02 5.43 -0.14
CA PRO A 46 -0.92 4.50 0.05
C PRO A 46 -0.40 3.92 -1.27
N LEU A 47 0.86 3.50 -1.28
CA LEU A 47 1.37 2.71 -2.39
C LEU A 47 0.95 1.25 -2.22
N PHE A 48 0.38 0.67 -3.26
CA PHE A 48 0.05 -0.75 -3.35
C PHE A 48 0.99 -1.42 -4.33
N LEU A 49 1.82 -2.35 -3.85
CA LEU A 49 2.88 -2.97 -4.63
C LEU A 49 2.73 -4.49 -4.61
N THR A 50 3.07 -5.15 -5.71
CA THR A 50 3.18 -6.61 -5.78
C THR A 50 4.64 -6.97 -6.02
N LEU A 51 5.24 -7.69 -5.10
CA LEU A 51 6.59 -8.23 -5.24
C LEU A 51 6.48 -9.50 -6.07
N ARG A 52 7.32 -9.59 -7.10
CA ARG A 52 7.37 -10.74 -8.00
C ARG A 52 8.79 -11.30 -8.06
N ASN A 53 8.91 -12.60 -8.31
CA ASN A 53 10.18 -13.21 -8.69
C ASN A 53 10.50 -12.96 -10.17
N GLU A 54 11.62 -13.49 -10.63
CA GLU A 54 12.11 -13.36 -12.00
C GLU A 54 11.15 -13.97 -13.04
N ASP A 55 10.43 -15.02 -12.66
CA ASP A 55 9.39 -15.67 -13.47
C ASP A 55 8.05 -14.90 -13.48
N GLY A 56 7.97 -13.80 -12.73
CA GLY A 56 6.78 -12.96 -12.63
C GLY A 56 5.71 -13.50 -11.67
N GLU A 57 5.99 -14.54 -10.90
CA GLU A 57 5.10 -15.07 -9.87
C GLU A 57 5.00 -14.12 -8.67
N THR A 58 3.81 -14.02 -8.07
CA THR A 58 3.58 -13.13 -6.93
C THR A 58 4.17 -13.73 -5.65
N LEU A 59 5.12 -13.03 -5.03
CA LEU A 59 5.71 -13.38 -3.73
C LEU A 59 4.93 -12.77 -2.57
N ALA A 60 4.63 -11.47 -2.65
CA ALA A 60 3.93 -10.73 -1.61
C ALA A 60 3.23 -9.51 -2.19
N THR A 61 2.22 -9.02 -1.47
CA THR A 61 1.60 -7.73 -1.72
C THR A 61 1.87 -6.80 -0.53
N ALA A 62 2.24 -5.56 -0.84
CA ALA A 62 2.57 -4.54 0.14
C ALA A 62 1.61 -3.35 0.05
N MET A 63 1.26 -2.79 1.21
CA MET A 63 0.71 -1.45 1.34
C MET A 63 1.72 -0.60 2.14
N LEU A 64 2.27 0.42 1.50
CA LEU A 64 3.27 1.33 2.06
C LEU A 64 2.69 2.75 2.21
N PRO A 65 3.29 3.63 3.02
CA PRO A 65 2.80 5.00 3.18
C PRO A 65 2.78 5.75 1.84
N PRO A 66 2.00 6.84 1.74
CA PRO A 66 1.93 7.65 0.53
C PRO A 66 3.31 8.12 0.06
N GLY A 67 3.59 7.92 -1.23
CA GLY A 67 4.89 8.22 -1.83
C GLY A 67 6.07 7.39 -1.30
N GLY A 68 5.82 6.32 -0.54
CA GLY A 68 6.85 5.46 0.03
C GLY A 68 7.68 6.13 1.12
N ARG A 69 7.22 7.27 1.66
CA ARG A 69 7.95 8.06 2.65
C ARG A 69 7.72 7.49 4.04
N ARG A 70 8.74 7.56 4.90
CA ARG A 70 8.64 7.11 6.28
C ARG A 70 7.57 7.90 7.02
N ASP A 71 6.57 7.18 7.53
CA ASP A 71 5.53 7.67 8.43
C ASP A 71 5.41 6.71 9.62
N PRO A 72 5.80 7.13 10.84
CA PRO A 72 5.76 6.27 12.03
C PRO A 72 4.33 5.90 12.46
N ASN A 73 3.32 6.67 12.04
CA ASN A 73 1.92 6.43 12.36
C ASN A 73 1.23 5.53 11.32
N PHE A 74 1.89 5.25 10.19
CA PHE A 74 1.35 4.38 9.16
C PHE A 74 1.64 2.90 9.47
N THR A 75 0.59 2.08 9.46
CA THR A 75 0.74 0.62 9.58
C THR A 75 0.91 0.01 8.20
N CYS A 76 2.14 -0.39 7.87
CA CYS A 76 2.42 -1.12 6.63
C CYS A 76 1.75 -2.50 6.64
N ILE A 77 1.35 -2.97 5.45
CA ILE A 77 0.81 -4.31 5.25
C ILE A 77 1.78 -5.06 4.37
N ILE A 78 2.13 -6.29 4.76
CA ILE A 78 2.91 -7.21 3.95
C ILE A 78 2.27 -8.59 4.08
N VAL A 79 1.68 -9.08 3.00
CA VAL A 79 0.95 -10.36 2.99
C VAL A 79 1.31 -11.18 1.76
N GLY A 80 1.41 -12.49 1.95
CA GLY A 80 1.61 -13.45 0.85
C GLY A 80 0.31 -13.78 0.12
N PRO A 81 0.38 -14.63 -0.92
CA PRO A 81 -0.80 -15.15 -1.61
C PRO A 81 -1.81 -15.75 -0.62
N GLY A 82 -3.09 -15.39 -0.78
CA GLY A 82 -4.14 -15.89 0.13
C GLY A 82 -4.10 -15.30 1.55
N ASN A 83 -3.43 -14.16 1.75
CA ASN A 83 -3.16 -13.55 3.07
C ASN A 83 -2.26 -14.40 3.97
N SER A 84 -1.41 -15.26 3.39
CA SER A 84 -0.41 -16.02 4.13
C SER A 84 0.68 -15.12 4.72
N ASP A 85 1.48 -15.69 5.62
CA ASP A 85 2.69 -15.03 6.14
C ASP A 85 3.83 -15.16 5.14
N PRO A 86 4.28 -14.06 4.49
CA PRO A 86 5.32 -14.13 3.47
C PRO A 86 6.73 -14.09 4.07
N TYR A 87 6.88 -13.81 5.37
CA TYR A 87 8.20 -13.60 5.97
C TYR A 87 9.09 -14.84 6.03
N PRO A 88 8.58 -16.05 6.35
CA PRO A 88 9.39 -17.27 6.39
C PRO A 88 10.08 -17.57 5.06
N GLU A 89 9.40 -17.34 3.93
CA GLU A 89 9.88 -17.71 2.60
C GLU A 89 10.48 -16.54 1.82
N HIS A 90 9.99 -15.31 2.04
CA HIS A 90 10.32 -14.15 1.21
C HIS A 90 10.92 -12.97 1.99
N GLY A 91 11.42 -13.21 3.20
CA GLY A 91 12.00 -12.17 4.06
C GLY A 91 13.14 -11.37 3.40
N ALA A 92 13.95 -11.99 2.54
CA ALA A 92 15.01 -11.29 1.81
C ALA A 92 14.45 -10.29 0.79
N ALA A 93 13.42 -10.66 0.01
CA ALA A 93 12.77 -9.77 -0.94
C ALA A 93 12.04 -8.62 -0.22
N ILE A 94 11.39 -8.90 0.91
CA ILE A 94 10.74 -7.87 1.75
C ILE A 94 11.79 -6.90 2.32
N ARG A 95 12.98 -7.38 2.67
CA ARG A 95 14.10 -6.53 3.12
C ARG A 95 14.61 -5.62 2.01
N ALA A 96 14.80 -6.14 0.81
CA ALA A 96 15.20 -5.34 -0.35
C ALA A 96 14.16 -4.23 -0.66
N LEU A 97 12.86 -4.54 -0.54
CA LEU A 97 11.80 -3.55 -0.64
C LEU A 97 11.91 -2.47 0.45
N ALA A 98 12.12 -2.88 1.71
CA ALA A 98 12.32 -1.96 2.82
C ALA A 98 13.50 -1.01 2.58
N GLU A 99 14.63 -1.54 2.12
CA GLU A 99 15.83 -0.77 1.79
C GLU A 99 15.56 0.23 0.65
N HIS A 100 14.88 -0.22 -0.41
CA HIS A 100 14.54 0.64 -1.55
C HIS A 100 13.73 1.88 -1.15
N PHE A 101 12.80 1.73 -0.20
CA PHE A 101 11.97 2.83 0.30
C PHE A 101 12.50 3.50 1.57
N GLY A 102 13.59 3.01 2.17
CA GLY A 102 14.08 3.48 3.47
C GLY A 102 13.09 3.27 4.61
N LEU A 103 12.33 2.17 4.59
CA LEU A 103 11.30 1.81 5.57
C LEU A 103 11.74 0.63 6.44
N THR A 104 11.08 0.45 7.59
CA THR A 104 11.23 -0.78 8.39
C THR A 104 10.03 -1.67 8.18
N LEU A 105 10.20 -2.76 7.41
CA LEU A 105 9.14 -3.73 7.11
C LEU A 105 9.34 -5.05 7.86
N GLU A 106 9.82 -4.98 9.09
CA GLU A 106 9.92 -6.15 9.96
C GLU A 106 8.54 -6.75 10.24
N ARG A 107 8.48 -8.09 10.32
CA ARG A 107 7.24 -8.83 10.58
C ARG A 107 6.44 -8.25 11.75
N SER A 108 7.09 -7.98 12.88
CA SER A 108 6.48 -7.43 14.10
C SER A 108 5.90 -6.02 13.96
N ARG A 109 6.26 -5.28 12.90
CA ARG A 109 5.83 -3.89 12.68
C ARG A 109 4.74 -3.76 11.60
N CYS A 110 4.50 -4.83 10.86
CA CYS A 110 3.50 -4.89 9.80
C CYS A 110 2.23 -5.60 10.27
N PHE A 111 1.08 -5.23 9.69
CA PHE A 111 -0.14 -6.02 9.79
C PHE A 111 0.04 -7.37 9.08
N PRO A 112 -0.56 -8.48 9.59
CA PRO A 112 -1.41 -8.58 10.79
C PRO A 112 -0.67 -8.82 12.11
N TYR A 113 0.66 -8.78 12.13
CA TYR A 113 1.45 -9.24 13.29
C TYR A 113 1.65 -8.17 14.35
N ARG A 114 1.68 -6.89 13.97
CA ARG A 114 1.75 -5.77 14.92
C ARG A 114 0.48 -5.75 15.77
N ARG A 115 0.65 -6.03 17.06
CA ARG A 115 -0.40 -5.89 18.09
C ARG A 115 -0.50 -4.46 18.58
#